data_AF-A0A7S0P2R0-F1
#
_entry.id   AF-A0A7S0P2R0-F1
#
_cell.length_a   1.000
_cell.length_b   1.000
_cell.length_c   1.000
_cell.angle_alpha   90.00
_cell.angle_beta   90.00
_cell.angle_gamma   90.00
#
_symmetry.space_group_name_H-M   'P 1'
#
loop_
_entity.id
_entity.type
_entity.pdbx_description
1 polymer ?
#
loop_
_entity_poly.entity_id
_entity_poly.type
_entity_poly.pdbx_seq_one_letter_code
_entity_poly.pdbx_strand_id
1 'polypeptide(L)'
;EGYTRAMSDIKDILGLDRATPAVPAPRTVRPTVRKPEGMSREVFALLHTEGKSVLPLVPTCTLSPVDTYKEKQSRVTGWEWKPFTNVARKDDLQLSHWVKNNDKSASYAFARFAKVVKVLSYTDVEYEQLLTHSNWSKAESDTLFDLCRRFDLRWPVIHDRFPRDLPIEQLKERFYEMCRT
;
A
#
# COMPACT_ATOMS: atom_id res chain seq x y z
N GLU A 1 52.83 41.83 30.22
CA GLU A 1 51.39 41.57 30.04
C GLU A 1 51.19 40.71 28.82
N GLY A 2 50.69 39.49 29.01
CA GLY A 2 50.52 38.50 27.94
C GLY A 2 49.15 38.65 27.28
N TYR A 3 49.13 38.96 25.98
CA TYR A 3 47.91 38.99 25.17
C TYR A 3 47.69 37.63 24.52
N THR A 4 46.80 36.81 25.07
CA THR A 4 46.29 35.60 24.42
C THR A 4 45.29 36.01 23.34
N ARG A 5 45.73 36.13 22.09
CA ARG A 5 44.83 36.18 20.93
C ARG A 5 44.35 34.75 20.64
N ALA A 6 43.13 34.43 21.03
CA ALA A 6 42.50 33.17 20.65
C ALA A 6 42.30 33.15 19.12
N MET A 7 43.03 32.28 18.40
CA MET A 7 42.81 32.02 16.98
C MET A 7 41.71 30.97 16.85
N SER A 8 40.49 31.40 16.55
CA SER A 8 39.31 30.51 16.51
C SER A 8 38.85 30.12 15.11
N ASP A 9 39.55 30.53 14.04
CA ASP A 9 39.10 30.30 12.66
C ASP A 9 40.24 29.89 11.72
N ILE A 10 39.92 29.03 10.74
CA ILE A 10 40.85 28.46 9.76
C ILE A 10 41.48 29.57 8.88
N LYS A 11 40.76 30.67 8.67
CA LYS A 11 41.27 31.83 7.93
C LYS A 11 42.35 32.59 8.69
N ASP A 12 42.25 32.66 10.02
CA ASP A 12 43.28 33.26 10.88
C ASP A 12 44.53 32.36 10.98
N ILE A 13 44.36 31.03 10.96
CA ILE A 13 45.46 30.05 10.96
C ILE A 13 46.28 30.13 9.68
N LEU A 14 45.66 30.45 8.54
CA LEU A 14 46.30 30.43 7.21
C LEU A 14 46.72 31.82 6.70
N GLY A 15 46.57 32.88 7.51
CA GLY A 15 47.01 34.24 7.16
C GLY A 15 46.37 34.83 5.90
N LEU A 16 45.16 34.36 5.54
CA LEU A 16 44.48 34.78 4.32
C LEU A 16 43.66 36.04 4.58
N ASP A 17 43.91 37.07 3.78
CA ASP A 17 43.27 38.38 3.92
C ASP A 17 41.75 38.27 3.70
N ARG A 18 40.97 38.89 4.59
CA ARG A 18 39.50 38.80 4.57
C ARG A 18 38.95 39.71 3.47
N ALA A 19 38.70 39.15 2.28
CA ALA A 19 38.03 39.86 1.20
C ALA A 19 36.70 40.48 1.66
N THR A 20 36.49 41.75 1.30
CA THR A 20 35.31 42.56 1.65
C THR A 20 34.01 41.94 1.15
N PRO A 21 32.86 42.17 1.82
CA PRO A 21 31.61 41.56 1.41
C PRO A 21 31.10 42.17 0.10
N ALA A 22 30.99 41.33 -0.93
CA ALA A 22 30.39 41.69 -2.22
C ALA A 22 28.86 41.87 -2.10
N VAL A 23 28.35 42.94 -2.70
CA VAL A 23 26.92 43.26 -2.82
C VAL A 23 26.20 42.19 -3.67
N PRO A 24 24.99 41.71 -3.31
CA PRO A 24 24.29 40.70 -4.10
C PRO A 24 23.71 41.29 -5.40
N ALA A 25 24.04 40.69 -6.55
CA ALA A 25 23.48 41.03 -7.85
C ALA A 25 21.99 40.61 -7.98
N PRO A 26 21.15 41.37 -8.72
CA PRO A 26 19.71 41.08 -8.85
C PRO A 26 19.44 39.83 -9.69
N ARG A 27 18.51 39.00 -9.23
CA ARG A 27 18.08 37.76 -9.93
C ARG A 27 17.27 38.11 -11.19
N THR A 28 17.72 37.65 -12.35
CA THR A 28 16.95 37.72 -13.60
C THR A 28 15.77 36.72 -13.55
N VAL A 29 14.55 37.24 -13.74
CA VAL A 29 13.33 36.43 -13.81
C VAL A 29 13.29 35.72 -15.16
N ARG A 30 13.23 34.38 -15.16
CA ARG A 30 13.06 33.60 -16.40
C ARG A 30 11.61 33.68 -16.86
N PRO A 31 11.34 33.90 -18.16
CA PRO A 31 9.97 33.93 -18.67
C PRO A 31 9.35 32.53 -18.61
N THR A 32 8.18 32.42 -17.98
CA THR A 32 7.42 31.17 -17.92
C THR A 32 6.54 31.06 -19.16
N VAL A 33 6.88 30.15 -20.08
CA VAL A 33 6.01 29.83 -21.22
C VAL A 33 4.76 29.11 -20.71
N ARG A 34 3.58 29.65 -21.00
CA ARG A 34 2.31 29.06 -20.60
C ARG A 34 1.89 27.97 -21.58
N LYS A 35 1.34 26.88 -21.04
CA LYS A 35 0.82 25.75 -21.79
C LYS A 35 -0.45 26.16 -22.57
N PRO A 36 -0.57 25.86 -23.87
CA PRO A 36 -1.77 26.14 -24.65
C PRO A 36 -2.95 25.25 -24.24
N GLU A 37 -4.16 25.77 -24.38
CA GLU A 37 -5.41 25.09 -24.05
C GLU A 37 -5.67 23.93 -25.03
N GLY A 38 -6.00 22.74 -24.51
CA GLY A 38 -6.24 21.54 -25.33
C GLY A 38 -5.04 20.59 -25.54
N MET A 39 -3.82 21.01 -25.22
CA MET A 39 -2.67 20.09 -25.19
C MET A 39 -2.56 19.41 -23.81
N SER A 40 -2.11 18.16 -23.72
CA SER A 40 -1.85 17.52 -22.42
C SER A 40 -0.50 17.96 -21.84
N ARG A 41 -0.31 17.85 -20.52
CA ARG A 41 0.86 18.45 -19.84
C ARG A 41 2.15 17.76 -20.30
N GLU A 42 2.07 16.46 -20.50
CA GLU A 42 3.12 15.59 -20.99
C GLU A 42 3.48 15.87 -22.45
N VAL A 43 2.49 16.08 -23.34
CA VAL A 43 2.77 16.42 -24.75
C VAL A 43 3.41 17.80 -24.88
N PHE A 44 2.93 18.79 -24.11
CA PHE A 44 3.53 20.11 -24.08
C PHE A 44 4.99 20.08 -23.60
N ALA A 45 5.26 19.27 -22.56
CA ALA A 45 6.61 19.07 -22.05
C ALA A 45 7.52 18.40 -23.08
N LEU A 46 7.03 17.43 -23.85
CA LEU A 46 7.82 16.80 -24.91
C LEU A 46 8.16 17.76 -26.04
N LEU A 47 7.20 18.59 -26.50
CA LEU A 47 7.44 19.54 -27.58
C LEU A 47 8.40 20.67 -27.21
N HIS A 48 8.29 21.21 -25.99
CA HIS A 48 9.08 22.38 -25.57
C HIS A 48 10.36 21.99 -24.81
N THR A 49 10.65 20.69 -24.67
CA THR A 49 11.97 20.20 -24.25
C THR A 49 12.87 20.15 -25.48
N GLU A 50 13.14 21.33 -26.04
CA GLU A 50 14.07 21.53 -27.14
C GLU A 50 15.47 21.06 -26.69
N GLY A 51 15.84 19.84 -27.09
CA GLY A 51 17.22 19.34 -27.04
C GLY A 51 17.65 18.43 -25.88
N LYS A 52 16.76 17.96 -24.99
CA LYS A 52 17.17 17.12 -23.82
C LYS A 52 16.30 15.90 -23.51
N SER A 53 15.68 15.28 -24.50
CA SER A 53 14.93 14.04 -24.28
C SER A 53 15.17 13.01 -25.37
N VAL A 54 16.36 12.42 -25.38
CA VAL A 54 16.46 11.00 -25.73
C VAL A 54 16.33 10.22 -24.44
N LEU A 55 15.18 9.58 -24.23
CA LEU A 55 15.04 8.62 -23.15
C LEU A 55 15.96 7.43 -23.48
N PRO A 56 16.96 7.12 -22.63
CA PRO A 56 17.85 6.00 -22.93
C PRO A 56 17.05 4.70 -22.85
N LEU A 57 17.07 3.92 -23.92
CA LEU A 57 16.45 2.59 -24.02
C LEU A 57 17.08 1.55 -23.07
N VAL A 58 18.25 1.85 -22.51
CA VAL A 58 19.01 0.97 -21.62
C VAL A 58 19.58 1.79 -20.46
N PRO A 59 19.56 1.29 -19.21
CA PRO A 59 20.17 1.98 -18.08
C PRO A 59 21.69 1.91 -18.19
N THR A 60 22.31 2.92 -18.82
CA THR A 60 23.75 3.04 -18.86
C THR A 60 24.23 3.86 -17.67
N CYS A 61 25.00 3.24 -16.77
CA CYS A 61 25.80 3.95 -15.76
C CYS A 61 26.93 4.71 -16.47
N THR A 62 26.64 5.84 -17.11
CA THR A 62 27.68 6.75 -17.63
C THR A 62 27.81 7.95 -16.71
N LEU A 63 29.03 8.16 -16.21
CA LEU A 63 29.48 9.36 -15.49
C LEU A 63 29.57 10.56 -16.45
N SER A 64 28.44 10.96 -17.04
CA SER A 64 28.33 12.11 -17.93
C SER A 64 27.94 13.37 -17.13
N PRO A 65 28.57 14.55 -17.36
CA PRO A 65 28.26 15.78 -16.61
C PRO A 65 26.90 16.41 -16.94
N VAL A 66 26.11 15.81 -17.84
CA VAL A 66 24.87 16.39 -18.40
C VAL A 66 23.61 15.64 -17.94
N ASP A 67 23.72 14.72 -16.98
CA ASP A 67 22.55 14.14 -16.34
C ASP A 67 22.02 15.07 -15.24
N THR A 68 21.15 16.01 -15.62
CA THR A 68 20.35 16.80 -14.67
C THR A 68 19.23 15.98 -14.01
N TYR A 69 19.37 14.65 -13.93
CA TYR A 69 18.59 13.87 -12.98
C TYR A 69 19.11 14.22 -11.59
N LYS A 70 18.62 15.33 -11.05
CA LYS A 70 18.73 15.63 -9.63
C LYS A 70 17.93 14.56 -8.92
N GLU A 71 18.60 13.47 -8.57
CA GLU A 71 18.06 12.49 -7.65
C GLU A 71 17.60 13.28 -6.43
N LYS A 72 16.29 13.35 -6.24
CA LYS A 72 15.73 14.00 -5.07
C LYS A 72 16.19 13.14 -3.91
N GLN A 73 17.20 13.60 -3.18
CA GLN A 73 17.59 13.05 -1.89
C GLN A 73 16.41 13.25 -0.94
N SER A 74 15.41 12.37 -1.04
CA SER A 74 14.33 12.29 -0.08
C SER A 74 14.96 11.85 1.22
N ARG A 75 14.64 12.53 2.32
CA ARG A 75 15.09 12.10 3.65
C ARG A 75 14.70 10.64 3.84
N VAL A 76 15.70 9.81 4.13
CA VAL A 76 15.49 8.38 4.43
C VAL A 76 14.52 8.32 5.61
N THR A 77 13.35 7.72 5.39
CA THR A 77 12.37 7.53 6.45
C THR A 77 12.78 6.28 7.23
N GLY A 78 13.04 6.45 8.52
CA GLY A 78 13.29 5.32 9.42
C GLY A 78 12.07 4.41 9.55
N TRP A 79 12.33 3.14 9.81
CA TRP A 79 11.31 2.14 10.11
C TRP A 79 11.51 1.64 11.53
N GLU A 80 10.41 1.43 12.24
CA GLU A 80 10.37 0.88 13.58
C GLU A 80 9.50 -0.37 13.61
N TRP A 81 9.91 -1.37 14.38
CA TRP A 81 9.12 -2.57 14.61
C TRP A 81 8.13 -2.30 15.75
N LYS A 82 6.85 -2.18 15.43
CA LYS A 82 5.81 -1.81 16.40
C LYS A 82 4.80 -2.96 16.61
N PRO A 83 4.46 -3.27 17.87
CA PRO A 83 3.35 -4.16 18.17
C PRO A 83 2.02 -3.48 17.84
N PHE A 84 1.05 -4.25 17.35
CA PHE A 84 -0.29 -3.81 17.05
C PHE A 84 -1.30 -4.92 17.37
N THR A 85 -2.51 -4.50 17.72
CA THR A 85 -3.65 -5.40 17.93
C THR A 85 -4.56 -5.34 16.71
N ASN A 86 -4.86 -6.49 16.13
CA ASN A 86 -5.80 -6.56 15.00
C ASN A 86 -7.24 -6.59 15.53
N VAL A 87 -7.93 -5.44 15.47
CA VAL A 87 -9.34 -5.31 15.89
C VAL A 87 -10.32 -6.22 15.14
N ALA A 88 -9.91 -6.80 14.01
CA ALA A 88 -10.74 -7.76 13.28
C ALA A 88 -10.73 -9.17 13.89
N ARG A 89 -9.76 -9.49 14.76
CA ARG A 89 -9.69 -10.81 15.42
C ARG A 89 -10.39 -10.76 16.77
N LYS A 90 -10.85 -11.92 17.25
CA LYS A 90 -11.50 -12.10 18.55
C LYS A 90 -10.56 -12.62 19.64
N ASP A 91 -9.30 -12.94 19.30
CA ASP A 91 -8.34 -13.66 20.14
C ASP A 91 -7.28 -12.75 20.78
N ASP A 92 -7.47 -11.42 20.76
CA ASP A 92 -6.58 -10.38 21.32
C ASP A 92 -5.09 -10.55 20.97
N LEU A 93 -4.80 -11.24 19.85
CA LEU A 93 -3.44 -11.54 19.44
C LEU A 93 -2.67 -10.27 19.07
N GLN A 94 -1.58 -10.00 19.80
CA GLN A 94 -0.62 -8.96 19.45
C GLN A 94 0.35 -9.45 18.39
N LEU A 95 0.35 -8.78 17.24
CA LEU A 95 1.30 -9.00 16.15
C LEU A 95 2.22 -7.78 16.05
N SER A 96 3.29 -7.86 15.27
CA SER A 96 4.18 -6.71 15.04
C SER A 96 4.43 -6.49 13.56
N HIS A 97 4.60 -5.23 13.15
CA HIS A 97 4.94 -4.88 11.77
C HIS A 97 5.89 -3.68 11.70
N TRP A 98 6.57 -3.55 10.56
CA TRP A 98 7.41 -2.38 10.27
C TRP A 98 6.53 -1.17 9.95
N VAL A 99 6.63 -0.15 10.78
CA VAL A 99 5.92 1.13 10.64
C VAL A 99 6.94 2.21 10.30
N LYS A 100 6.57 3.16 9.43
CA LYS A 100 7.41 4.34 9.18
C LYS A 100 7.38 5.24 10.41
N ASN A 101 8.51 5.82 10.81
CA ASN A 101 8.59 6.65 12.03
C ASN A 101 7.65 7.87 12.05
N ASN A 102 7.13 8.32 10.90
CA ASN A 102 6.17 9.43 10.80
C ASN A 102 4.72 8.97 10.65
N ASP A 103 4.44 7.67 10.73
CA ASP A 103 3.08 7.16 10.63
C ASP A 103 2.36 7.36 11.97
N LYS A 104 1.29 8.15 11.93
CA LYS A 104 0.40 8.44 13.08
C LYS A 104 -0.86 7.57 13.05
N SER A 105 -0.89 6.52 12.23
CA SER A 105 -2.03 5.61 12.16
C SER A 105 -2.27 4.96 13.53
N ALA A 106 -3.36 5.38 14.19
CA ALA A 106 -3.72 4.88 15.51
C ALA A 106 -4.39 3.49 15.47
N SER A 107 -4.91 3.09 14.32
CA SER A 107 -5.66 1.85 14.12
C SER A 107 -5.07 1.05 12.96
N TYR A 108 -5.06 -0.28 13.09
CA TYR A 108 -4.53 -1.19 12.08
C TYR A 108 -5.29 -1.03 10.76
N ALA A 109 -4.64 -0.40 9.77
CA ALA A 109 -5.29 0.04 8.52
C ALA A 109 -5.93 -1.10 7.71
N PHE A 110 -5.48 -2.34 7.91
CA PHE A 110 -6.01 -3.50 7.20
C PHE A 110 -7.21 -4.16 7.87
N ALA A 111 -7.56 -3.77 9.09
CA ALA A 111 -8.72 -4.33 9.80
C ALA A 111 -10.03 -4.14 9.01
N ARG A 112 -10.14 -3.05 8.25
CA ARG A 112 -11.30 -2.78 7.37
C ARG A 112 -11.55 -3.83 6.29
N PHE A 113 -10.55 -4.66 5.98
CA PHE A 113 -10.65 -5.69 4.93
C PHE A 113 -11.10 -7.04 5.47
N ALA A 114 -11.23 -7.20 6.79
CA ALA A 114 -11.79 -8.39 7.39
C ALA A 114 -13.32 -8.40 7.19
N LYS A 115 -13.73 -8.77 5.98
CA LYS A 115 -15.12 -8.93 5.62
C LYS A 115 -15.56 -10.35 5.98
N VAL A 116 -16.52 -10.45 6.87
CA VAL A 116 -17.15 -11.73 7.25
C VAL A 116 -18.42 -11.88 6.43
N VAL A 117 -18.60 -13.05 5.79
CA VAL A 117 -19.81 -13.33 5.02
C VAL A 117 -20.93 -13.72 5.99
N LYS A 118 -22.08 -13.07 5.89
CA LYS A 118 -23.28 -13.45 6.64
C LYS A 118 -23.93 -14.66 5.94
N VAL A 119 -23.72 -15.84 6.49
CA VAL A 119 -24.39 -17.07 6.05
C VAL A 119 -25.76 -17.18 6.74
N LEU A 120 -26.80 -17.53 6.00
CA LEU A 120 -28.15 -17.74 6.51
C LEU A 120 -28.15 -18.92 7.51
N SER A 121 -28.85 -18.78 8.63
CA SER A 121 -29.11 -19.88 9.57
C SER A 121 -30.56 -20.33 9.41
N TYR A 122 -30.79 -21.63 9.28
CA TYR A 122 -32.14 -22.22 9.29
C TYR A 122 -32.37 -23.01 10.57
N THR A 123 -33.63 -23.15 10.94
CA THR A 123 -34.11 -23.98 12.04
C THR A 123 -34.50 -25.37 11.55
N ASP A 124 -34.60 -26.33 12.48
CA ASP A 124 -35.01 -27.70 12.17
C ASP A 124 -36.39 -27.77 11.53
N VAL A 125 -37.31 -26.89 11.96
CA VAL A 125 -38.69 -26.82 11.45
C VAL A 125 -38.69 -26.31 10.01
N GLU A 126 -37.91 -25.27 9.71
CA GLU A 126 -37.76 -24.75 8.35
C GLU A 126 -37.14 -25.82 7.42
N TYR A 127 -36.22 -26.64 7.95
CA TYR A 127 -35.61 -27.71 7.19
C TYR A 127 -36.62 -28.76 6.73
N GLU A 128 -37.47 -29.22 7.64
CA GLU A 128 -38.47 -30.25 7.35
C GLU A 128 -39.57 -29.75 6.41
N GLN A 129 -39.90 -28.46 6.46
CA GLN A 129 -41.00 -27.90 5.67
C GLN A 129 -40.59 -27.47 4.26
N LEU A 130 -39.38 -26.91 4.09
CA LEU A 130 -39.01 -26.19 2.86
C LEU A 130 -37.69 -26.65 2.25
N LEU A 131 -36.81 -27.32 3.02
CA LEU A 131 -35.42 -27.57 2.61
C LEU A 131 -35.12 -29.07 2.38
N THR A 132 -36.12 -29.94 2.44
CA THR A 132 -35.96 -31.37 2.12
C THR A 132 -35.55 -31.58 0.66
N HIS A 133 -34.56 -32.44 0.43
CA HIS A 133 -34.07 -32.73 -0.92
C HIS A 133 -33.72 -34.22 -1.05
N SER A 134 -33.91 -34.80 -2.24
CA SER A 134 -33.74 -36.24 -2.48
C SER A 134 -32.30 -36.74 -2.28
N ASN A 135 -31.33 -35.97 -2.79
CA ASN A 135 -29.92 -36.34 -2.81
C ASN A 135 -29.12 -35.85 -1.58
N TRP A 136 -29.76 -35.13 -0.66
CA TRP A 136 -29.10 -34.46 0.48
C TRP A 136 -29.75 -34.82 1.81
N SER A 137 -28.94 -35.31 2.75
CA SER A 137 -29.39 -35.45 4.13
C SER A 137 -29.27 -34.13 4.90
N LYS A 138 -29.99 -34.06 6.03
CA LYS A 138 -29.92 -32.92 6.95
C LYS A 138 -28.52 -32.73 7.51
N ALA A 139 -27.89 -33.80 7.98
CA ALA A 139 -26.53 -33.77 8.52
C ALA A 139 -25.52 -33.21 7.50
N GLU A 140 -25.66 -33.61 6.23
CA GLU A 140 -24.80 -33.10 5.15
C GLU A 140 -25.05 -31.63 4.85
N SER A 141 -26.31 -31.18 4.92
CA SER A 141 -26.65 -29.76 4.79
C SER A 141 -26.10 -28.95 5.96
N ASP A 142 -26.19 -29.47 7.19
CA ASP A 142 -25.66 -28.82 8.39
C ASP A 142 -24.13 -28.67 8.32
N THR A 143 -23.43 -29.74 7.91
CA THR A 143 -21.98 -29.68 7.70
C THR A 143 -21.59 -28.71 6.59
N LEU A 144 -22.34 -28.65 5.49
CA LEU A 144 -22.14 -27.68 4.41
C LEU A 144 -22.24 -26.24 4.94
N PHE A 145 -23.32 -25.92 5.66
CA PHE A 145 -23.53 -24.58 6.22
C PHE A 145 -22.51 -24.21 7.28
N ASP A 146 -22.04 -25.17 8.06
CA ASP A 146 -20.97 -24.95 9.02
C ASP A 146 -19.62 -24.68 8.36
N LEU A 147 -19.29 -25.39 7.28
CA LEU A 147 -18.11 -25.09 6.45
C LEU A 147 -18.22 -23.73 5.77
N CYS A 148 -19.41 -23.37 5.26
CA CYS A 148 -19.69 -22.06 4.69
C CYS A 148 -19.44 -20.93 5.69
N ARG A 149 -19.82 -21.11 6.97
CA ARG A 149 -19.58 -20.16 8.06
C ARG A 149 -18.09 -20.07 8.45
N ARG A 150 -17.38 -21.20 8.46
CA ARG A 150 -15.96 -21.26 8.85
C ARG A 150 -15.01 -20.72 7.77
N PHE A 151 -15.36 -20.87 6.50
CA PHE A 151 -14.49 -20.55 5.37
C PHE A 151 -15.00 -19.41 4.47
N ASP A 152 -15.95 -18.59 4.94
CA ASP A 152 -16.48 -17.42 4.22
C ASP A 152 -16.89 -17.72 2.76
N LEU A 153 -17.59 -18.84 2.53
CA LEU A 153 -18.01 -19.31 1.19
C LEU A 153 -16.88 -19.53 0.17
N ARG A 154 -15.66 -19.82 0.65
CA ARG A 154 -14.54 -20.15 -0.23
C ARG A 154 -14.67 -21.58 -0.76
N TRP A 155 -15.47 -21.72 -1.82
CA TRP A 155 -15.88 -23.01 -2.41
C TRP A 155 -14.75 -24.03 -2.62
N PRO A 156 -13.54 -23.67 -3.09
CA PRO A 156 -12.46 -24.64 -3.25
C PRO A 156 -12.03 -25.28 -1.91
N VAL A 157 -12.03 -24.52 -0.82
CA VAL A 157 -11.67 -25.01 0.52
C VAL A 157 -12.82 -25.84 1.10
N ILE A 158 -14.06 -25.42 0.86
CA ILE A 158 -15.25 -26.15 1.31
C ILE A 158 -15.30 -27.53 0.63
N HIS A 159 -15.07 -27.58 -0.69
CA HIS A 159 -15.00 -28.81 -1.46
C HIS A 159 -13.91 -29.76 -0.93
N ASP A 160 -12.70 -29.26 -0.69
CA ASP A 160 -11.58 -30.04 -0.13
C ASP A 160 -11.90 -30.66 1.25
N ARG A 161 -12.70 -29.97 2.07
CA ARG A 161 -13.03 -30.40 3.44
C ARG A 161 -14.35 -31.13 3.56
N PHE A 162 -15.13 -31.21 2.49
CA PHE A 162 -16.42 -31.89 2.51
C PHE A 162 -16.19 -33.41 2.51
N PRO A 163 -16.89 -34.19 3.34
CA PRO A 163 -16.62 -35.62 3.50
C PRO A 163 -16.98 -36.48 2.28
N ARG A 164 -17.78 -35.94 1.35
CA ARG A 164 -18.14 -36.61 0.10
C ARG A 164 -17.47 -35.90 -1.08
N ASP A 165 -17.00 -36.68 -2.03
CA ASP A 165 -16.44 -36.16 -3.28
C ASP A 165 -17.57 -35.77 -4.23
N LEU A 166 -18.16 -34.61 -3.99
CA LEU A 166 -19.21 -34.01 -4.83
C LEU A 166 -18.61 -32.86 -5.62
N PRO A 167 -19.01 -32.68 -6.90
CA PRO A 167 -18.55 -31.54 -7.68
C PRO A 167 -18.93 -30.23 -6.98
N ILE A 168 -18.05 -29.23 -7.11
CA ILE A 168 -18.22 -27.90 -6.49
C ILE A 168 -19.55 -27.24 -6.89
N GLU A 169 -20.06 -27.57 -8.07
CA GLU A 169 -21.36 -27.14 -8.60
C GLU A 169 -22.52 -27.63 -7.75
N GLN A 170 -22.52 -28.89 -7.31
CA GLN A 170 -23.60 -29.45 -6.50
C GLN A 170 -23.63 -28.84 -5.09
N LEU A 171 -22.45 -28.58 -4.50
CA LEU A 171 -22.35 -27.87 -3.22
C LEU A 171 -22.94 -26.45 -3.32
N LYS A 172 -22.63 -25.77 -4.42
CA LYS A 172 -23.15 -24.42 -4.71
C LYS A 172 -24.66 -24.45 -4.94
N GLU A 173 -25.14 -25.35 -5.79
CA GLU A 173 -26.56 -25.52 -6.10
C GLU A 173 -27.36 -25.69 -4.82
N ARG A 174 -26.96 -26.64 -3.96
CA ARG A 174 -27.62 -26.89 -2.68
C ARG A 174 -27.67 -25.64 -1.79
N PHE A 175 -26.55 -24.93 -1.66
CA PHE A 175 -26.48 -23.72 -0.85
C PHE A 175 -27.40 -22.61 -1.38
N TYR A 176 -27.42 -22.40 -2.69
CA TYR A 176 -28.23 -21.34 -3.30
C TYR A 176 -29.73 -21.67 -3.30
N GLU A 177 -30.10 -22.95 -3.47
CA GLU A 177 -31.49 -23.39 -3.30
C GLU A 177 -32.02 -23.04 -1.91
N MET A 178 -31.25 -23.37 -0.87
CA MET A 178 -31.62 -23.10 0.52
C MET A 178 -31.59 -21.61 0.87
N CYS A 179 -30.84 -20.79 0.14
CA CYS A 179 -30.84 -19.33 0.30
C CYS A 179 -31.95 -18.63 -0.50
N ARG A 180 -32.62 -19.34 -1.42
CA ARG A 180 -33.68 -18.77 -2.27
C ARG A 180 -35.06 -18.89 -1.62
N THR A 181 -35.28 -19.98 -0.89
CA THR A 181 -36.48 -20.23 -0.08
C THR A 181 -36.58 -19.29 1.09
#